data_AF-A0A3B1A4Y4-F1
#
_entry.id   AF-A0A3B1A4Y4-F1
#
_cell.length_a   1.000
_cell.length_b   1.000
_cell.length_c   1.000
_cell.angle_alpha   90.00
_cell.angle_beta   90.00
_cell.angle_gamma   90.00
#
_symmetry.space_group_name_H-M   'P 1'
#
loop_
_entity.id
_entity.type
_entity.pdbx_description
1 polymer ?
#
loop_
_entity_poly.entity_id
_entity_poly.type
_entity_poly.pdbx_seq_one_letter_code
_entity_poly.pdbx_strand_id
1 'polypeptide(L)'
;MRILPLLTTMMIFSFSLSSYATEEEDLAEMQKQMNAEVMSKPFLAEQTEKVNAYIKEAMKKNIKPKVYKGNHWRRGYTCRDMLRWSWTEYRNCRYYYTYHGSYYPYY
;
A
#
# COMPACT_ATOMS: atom_id res chain seq x y z
N MET A 1 -55.43 -37.84 33.65
CA MET A 1 -55.72 -37.00 32.47
C MET A 1 -55.81 -35.55 32.91
N ARG A 2 -54.74 -34.76 32.68
CA ARG A 2 -54.74 -33.29 32.53
C ARG A 2 -53.34 -32.86 32.08
N ILE A 3 -53.33 -32.03 31.05
CA ILE A 3 -52.24 -31.69 30.14
C ILE A 3 -51.84 -30.22 30.42
N LEU A 4 -50.53 -29.92 30.39
CA LEU A 4 -49.88 -28.58 30.31
C LEU A 4 -50.03 -27.61 31.52
N PRO A 5 -49.04 -26.72 31.79
CA PRO A 5 -48.20 -26.03 30.81
C PRO A 5 -46.69 -26.25 30.98
N LEU A 6 -46.09 -26.89 29.98
CA LEU A 6 -44.66 -26.91 29.69
C LEU A 6 -44.32 -25.70 28.79
N LEU A 7 -44.79 -24.51 29.18
CA LEU A 7 -44.86 -23.32 28.30
C LEU A 7 -44.39 -22.04 29.00
N THR A 8 -43.50 -22.14 29.99
CA THR A 8 -42.91 -20.98 30.68
C THR A 8 -41.39 -20.97 30.66
N THR A 9 -40.77 -21.67 29.72
CA THR A 9 -39.30 -21.67 29.50
C THR A 9 -38.95 -21.13 28.11
N MET A 10 -39.68 -20.12 27.64
CA MET A 10 -39.37 -19.43 26.38
C MET A 10 -39.60 -17.92 26.56
N MET A 11 -38.78 -17.29 27.39
CA MET A 11 -38.57 -15.85 27.39
C MET A 11 -37.08 -15.64 27.03
N ILE A 12 -36.69 -16.14 25.86
CA ILE A 12 -36.31 -15.31 24.70
C ILE A 12 -35.44 -14.12 25.12
N PHE A 13 -34.15 -14.43 25.07
CA PHE A 13 -32.98 -13.60 24.88
C PHE A 13 -33.22 -12.51 23.82
N SER A 14 -33.88 -11.42 24.19
CA SER A 14 -34.17 -10.30 23.28
C SER A 14 -33.65 -9.02 23.89
N PHE A 15 -32.35 -8.71 23.78
CA PHE A 15 -31.85 -7.32 23.79
C PHE A 15 -30.36 -7.25 23.39
N SER A 16 -30.05 -7.43 22.10
CA SER A 16 -28.70 -7.10 21.56
C SER A 16 -28.73 -6.55 20.13
N LEU A 17 -29.89 -6.13 19.60
CA LEU A 17 -30.03 -5.72 18.20
C LEU A 17 -29.63 -4.26 17.90
N SER A 18 -29.31 -3.43 18.89
CA SER A 18 -29.05 -2.00 18.66
C SER A 18 -27.59 -1.65 18.34
N SER A 19 -26.61 -2.52 18.63
CA SER A 19 -25.18 -2.26 18.38
C SER A 19 -24.73 -2.63 16.96
N TYR A 20 -25.44 -3.52 16.28
CA TYR A 20 -25.07 -3.98 14.94
C TYR A 20 -25.27 -2.90 13.86
N ALA A 21 -26.34 -2.09 13.99
CA ALA A 21 -26.66 -1.08 12.97
C ALA A 21 -25.62 0.06 12.91
N THR A 22 -25.05 0.45 14.05
CA THR A 22 -23.99 1.47 14.12
C THR A 22 -22.65 0.93 13.65
N GLU A 23 -22.34 -0.34 13.96
CA GLU A 23 -21.10 -0.97 13.50
C GLU A 23 -21.07 -1.17 11.98
N GLU A 24 -22.20 -1.55 11.36
CA GLU A 24 -22.29 -1.68 9.90
C GLU A 24 -22.10 -0.35 9.16
N GLU A 25 -22.66 0.74 9.69
CA GLU A 25 -22.50 2.08 9.13
C GLU A 25 -21.03 2.55 9.23
N ASP A 26 -20.42 2.41 10.40
CA ASP A 26 -19.00 2.75 10.63
C ASP A 26 -18.07 1.92 9.74
N LEU A 27 -18.33 0.63 9.58
CA LEU A 27 -17.57 -0.25 8.68
C LEU A 27 -17.72 0.17 7.22
N ALA A 28 -18.93 0.56 6.79
CA ALA A 28 -19.18 1.01 5.43
C ALA A 28 -18.46 2.33 5.12
N GLU A 29 -18.42 3.27 6.07
CA GLU A 29 -17.67 4.51 5.92
C GLU A 29 -16.16 4.23 5.85
N MET A 30 -15.63 3.40 6.75
CA MET A 30 -14.21 3.00 6.73
C MET A 30 -13.84 2.31 5.41
N GLN A 31 -14.68 1.41 4.88
CA GLN A 31 -14.45 0.76 3.60
C GLN A 31 -14.41 1.78 2.45
N LYS A 32 -15.32 2.76 2.46
CA LYS A 32 -15.37 3.82 1.45
C LYS A 32 -14.12 4.69 1.48
N GLN A 33 -13.65 5.06 2.66
CA GLN A 33 -12.41 5.81 2.84
C GLN A 33 -11.20 5.02 2.34
N MET A 34 -11.09 3.74 2.68
CA MET A 34 -10.00 2.88 2.22
C MET A 34 -10.02 2.69 0.69
N ASN A 35 -11.20 2.49 0.10
CA ASN A 35 -11.36 2.41 -1.35
C ASN A 35 -10.96 3.72 -2.03
N ALA A 36 -11.36 4.88 -1.48
CA ALA A 36 -11.00 6.18 -2.00
C ALA A 36 -9.47 6.40 -1.93
N GLU A 37 -8.81 6.01 -0.84
CA GLU A 37 -7.36 6.08 -0.70
C GLU A 37 -6.65 5.19 -1.73
N VAL A 38 -7.12 3.95 -1.91
CA VAL A 38 -6.57 3.00 -2.90
C VAL A 38 -6.70 3.56 -4.32
N MET A 39 -7.87 4.10 -4.68
CA MET A 39 -8.13 4.65 -6.01
C MET A 39 -7.42 5.98 -6.27
N SER A 40 -7.13 6.76 -5.23
CA SER A 40 -6.42 8.05 -5.33
C SER A 40 -4.93 7.89 -5.67
N LYS A 41 -4.35 6.70 -5.45
CA LYS A 41 -2.93 6.45 -5.67
C LYS A 41 -2.68 5.99 -7.11
N PRO A 42 -1.72 6.58 -7.83
CA PRO A 42 -1.38 6.11 -9.16
C PRO A 42 -0.86 4.68 -9.10
N PHE A 43 -1.48 3.77 -9.85
CA PHE A 43 -0.98 2.40 -10.01
C PHE A 43 0.21 2.42 -10.98
N LEU A 44 1.41 2.65 -10.46
CA LEU A 44 2.64 2.61 -11.25
C LEU A 44 3.15 1.18 -11.37
N ALA A 45 2.85 0.54 -12.50
CA ALA A 45 3.42 -0.77 -12.82
C ALA A 45 4.93 -0.67 -13.10
N GLU A 46 5.67 -1.70 -12.69
CA GLU A 46 7.10 -1.79 -12.98
C GLU A 46 7.33 -1.95 -14.49
N GLN A 47 8.19 -1.11 -15.06
CA GLN A 47 8.58 -1.16 -16.47
C GLN A 47 10.08 -1.50 -16.58
N THR A 48 10.44 -2.71 -16.14
CA THR A 48 11.83 -3.16 -15.95
C THR A 48 12.68 -2.99 -17.20
N GLU A 49 12.17 -3.38 -18.37
CA GLU A 49 12.89 -3.28 -19.66
C GLU A 49 13.27 -1.82 -20.00
N LYS A 50 12.35 -0.87 -19.83
CA LYS A 50 12.61 0.54 -20.10
C LYS A 50 13.67 1.12 -19.16
N VAL A 51 13.63 0.71 -17.89
CA VAL A 51 14.62 1.13 -16.88
C VAL A 51 15.99 0.54 -17.21
N ASN A 52 16.04 -0.76 -17.55
CA ASN A 52 17.29 -1.43 -17.92
C ASN A 52 17.93 -0.79 -19.17
N ALA A 53 17.12 -0.48 -20.19
CA ALA A 53 17.59 0.21 -21.39
C ALA A 53 18.18 1.60 -21.06
N TYR A 54 17.50 2.38 -20.22
CA TYR A 54 18.01 3.68 -19.75
C TYR A 54 19.35 3.54 -19.02
N ILE A 55 19.44 2.59 -18.08
CA ILE A 55 20.66 2.36 -17.29
C ILE A 55 21.82 1.97 -18.20
N LYS A 56 21.58 1.04 -19.14
CA LYS A 56 22.60 0.59 -20.10
C LYS A 56 23.15 1.76 -20.92
N GLU A 57 22.28 2.61 -21.45
CA GLU A 57 22.71 3.78 -22.24
C GLU A 57 23.43 4.83 -21.38
N ALA A 58 22.99 5.07 -20.15
CA ALA A 58 23.64 6.00 -19.24
C ALA A 58 25.04 5.52 -18.83
N MET A 59 25.20 4.22 -18.54
CA MET A 59 26.47 3.58 -18.24
C MET A 59 27.42 3.62 -19.44
N LYS A 60 26.93 3.32 -20.66
CA LYS A 60 27.71 3.40 -21.90
C LYS A 60 28.29 4.80 -22.12
N LYS A 61 27.57 5.84 -21.69
CA LYS A 61 27.99 7.25 -21.78
C LYS A 61 28.81 7.73 -20.58
N ASN A 62 29.17 6.84 -19.65
CA ASN A 62 29.88 7.18 -18.41
C ASN A 62 29.20 8.30 -17.57
N ILE A 63 27.87 8.40 -17.65
CA ILE A 63 27.11 9.41 -16.90
C ILE A 63 26.90 8.91 -15.48
N LYS A 64 27.44 9.60 -14.47
CA LYS A 64 27.20 9.22 -13.07
C LYS A 64 25.72 9.45 -12.68
N PRO A 65 25.10 8.56 -11.89
CA PRO A 65 23.78 8.82 -11.32
C PRO A 65 23.80 10.11 -10.51
N LYS A 66 22.73 10.91 -10.62
CA LYS A 66 22.60 12.10 -9.78
C LYS A 66 22.47 11.67 -8.33
N VAL A 67 23.22 12.32 -7.44
CA VAL A 67 23.03 12.16 -5.99
C VAL A 67 21.61 12.63 -5.66
N TYR A 68 20.84 11.74 -5.03
CA TYR A 68 19.50 12.07 -4.59
C TYR A 68 19.53 13.25 -3.60
N LYS A 69 18.50 14.07 -3.55
CA LYS A 69 18.40 15.22 -2.62
C LYS A 69 17.03 15.33 -1.95
N GLY A 70 16.20 14.30 -2.08
CA GLY A 70 14.86 14.27 -1.47
C GLY A 70 14.82 13.42 -0.20
N ASN A 71 13.61 13.12 0.26
CA ASN A 71 13.38 12.43 1.54
C ASN A 71 12.81 11.00 1.36
N HIS A 72 12.66 10.52 0.12
CA HIS A 72 12.03 9.23 -0.16
C HIS A 72 13.00 8.04 -0.06
N TRP A 73 14.26 8.23 -0.47
CA TRP A 73 15.29 7.18 -0.45
C TRP A 73 15.89 7.09 0.96
N ARG A 74 15.41 6.12 1.73
CA ARG A 74 15.78 5.99 3.15
C ARG A 74 16.00 4.55 3.55
N ARG A 75 16.66 4.36 4.69
CA ARG A 75 16.92 3.03 5.24
C ARG A 75 15.61 2.25 5.42
N GLY A 76 15.65 0.96 5.05
CA GLY A 76 14.49 0.07 5.06
C GLY A 76 13.64 0.11 3.78
N TYR A 77 13.92 1.03 2.85
CA TYR A 77 13.22 1.12 1.57
C TYR A 77 14.04 0.47 0.45
N THR A 78 13.32 -0.09 -0.52
CA THR A 78 13.88 -0.60 -1.79
C THR A 78 13.51 0.33 -2.93
N CYS A 79 14.10 0.12 -4.12
CA CYS A 79 13.68 0.89 -5.28
C CYS A 79 12.20 0.67 -5.61
N ARG A 80 11.60 -0.50 -5.35
CA ARG A 80 10.18 -0.72 -5.61
C ARG A 80 9.30 0.26 -4.85
N ASP A 81 9.67 0.63 -3.62
CA ASP A 81 8.93 1.60 -2.82
C ASP A 81 8.86 2.98 -3.48
N MET A 82 9.81 3.30 -4.36
CA MET A 82 9.82 4.57 -5.07
C MET A 82 8.65 4.76 -6.03
N LEU A 83 8.01 3.67 -6.47
CA LEU A 83 6.80 3.69 -7.28
C LEU A 83 5.60 4.31 -6.55
N ARG A 84 5.67 4.50 -5.22
CA ARG A 84 4.65 5.25 -4.46
C ARG A 84 4.63 6.74 -4.81
N TRP A 85 5.76 7.29 -5.26
CA TRP A 85 5.90 8.73 -5.51
C TRP A 85 6.03 9.06 -6.99
N SER A 86 6.92 8.37 -7.73
CA SER A 86 7.01 8.55 -9.17
C SER A 86 7.80 7.46 -9.88
N TRP A 87 7.58 7.33 -11.18
CA TRP A 87 8.40 6.49 -12.04
C TRP A 87 9.86 6.99 -12.15
N THR A 88 10.07 8.30 -12.07
CA THR A 88 11.42 8.90 -12.09
C THR A 88 12.22 8.52 -10.85
N GLU A 89 11.61 8.57 -9.66
CA GLU A 89 12.21 8.10 -8.40
C GLU A 89 12.61 6.63 -8.51
N TYR A 90 11.70 5.80 -9.05
CA TYR A 90 11.95 4.38 -9.31
C TYR A 90 13.16 4.13 -10.23
N ARG A 91 13.16 4.74 -11.43
CA ARG A 91 14.25 4.61 -12.40
C ARG A 91 15.57 5.09 -11.82
N ASN A 92 15.58 6.24 -11.14
CA ASN A 92 16.79 6.82 -10.58
C ASN A 92 17.35 5.93 -9.46
N CYS A 93 16.51 5.38 -8.59
CA CYS A 93 16.95 4.44 -7.55
C CYS A 93 17.55 3.19 -8.17
N ARG A 94 16.89 2.60 -9.18
CA ARG A 94 17.42 1.43 -9.90
C ARG A 94 18.79 1.75 -10.50
N TYR A 95 18.94 2.93 -11.09
CA TYR A 95 20.23 3.33 -11.64
C TYR A 95 21.30 3.50 -10.56
N TYR A 96 20.96 4.18 -9.47
CA TYR A 96 21.86 4.37 -8.33
C TYR A 96 22.31 3.03 -7.73
N TYR A 97 21.38 2.08 -7.55
CA TYR A 97 21.67 0.73 -7.06
C TYR A 97 22.60 -0.04 -8.01
N THR A 98 22.38 0.01 -9.32
CA THR A 98 23.28 -0.63 -10.29
C THR A 98 24.69 -0.06 -10.23
N TYR A 99 24.83 1.23 -9.97
CA TYR A 99 26.14 1.90 -9.95
C TYR A 99 26.88 1.77 -8.60
N HIS A 100 26.15 1.87 -7.48
CA HIS A 100 26.72 1.94 -6.12
C HIS A 100 26.49 0.69 -5.26
N GLY A 101 25.62 -0.23 -5.67
CA GLY A 101 25.27 -1.43 -4.90
C GLY A 101 24.40 -1.17 -3.67
N SER A 102 23.82 0.02 -3.52
CA SER A 102 22.95 0.40 -2.40
C SER A 102 21.71 1.15 -2.88
N TYR A 103 20.59 1.06 -2.16
CA TYR A 103 19.32 1.69 -2.58
C TYR A 103 19.23 3.17 -2.22
N TYR A 104 20.02 3.61 -1.24
CA TYR A 104 20.03 4.98 -0.77
C TYR A 104 21.47 5.41 -0.51
N PRO A 105 21.80 6.67 -0.79
CA PRO A 105 23.06 7.27 -0.37
C PRO A 105 23.17 7.33 1.15
N TYR A 106 24.37 7.02 1.65
CA TYR A 106 24.75 7.27 3.03
C TYR A 106 25.26 8.72 3.11
N TYR A 107 24.56 9.56 3.86
CA TYR A 107 25.01 10.90 4.23
C TYR A 107 25.32 10.92 5.72
#